data_AF-U2CQQ2-F1
#
_entry.id   AF-U2CQQ2-F1
#
_cell.length_a   1.000
_cell.length_b   1.000
_cell.length_c   1.000
_cell.angle_alpha   90.00
_cell.angle_beta   90.00
_cell.angle_gamma   90.00
#
_symmetry.space_group_name_H-M   'P 1'
#
loop_
_entity.id
_entity.type
_entity.pdbx_description
1 polymer ?
#
loop_
_entity_poly.entity_id
_entity_poly.type
_entity_poly.pdbx_seq_one_letter_code
_entity_poly.pdbx_strand_id
1 'polypeptide(L)'
;MKKLYNNTLLQLIFALCAFSFTACQEFDIDSQPEGPLNIRIDAQDAYTVTATSPSNLVFNISSNTPWTISSDRQWCKATPAMSASSSLVSEIVVTTEPNTGKQSRTATLTIKAEGIEEARVITITQASKENLVVIPYDGMVPTEGGKISFNIISNKPWEIIPSTQFLENIDKASGQGNESGEKESISITLPENPGARRSGTLTVKTDYEEFTFTVHQDGVVIEQEEPSESGTIDFGWNESEKVVKVRANKAWKVKVPEEFAAWMRAEALNESELKISVKPSNRLVTRKAHVLLSTVDIIPGFEGVSFGITQRPQFWFSAAGENYTVDEQTGNVKMKAVVNNNIVSNYAFRKGRLSFEFAEMNLTGKSRLVFNMWPNKGNTNFHFWLRSDAPCQYTCGGSGFAWQQKTFKLTAEQVNAIRKIDFYVENDPDNAGKLRLRLVIDGTEMAVLGNKSNCYEEDPDNNPGQMVNLQITVAEPDDYYVIKSITHEPAE
;
A
#
# COMPACT_ATOMS: atom_id res chain seq x y z
N MET A 1 32.60 82.77 -36.42
CA MET A 1 33.42 82.19 -37.49
C MET A 1 32.50 81.50 -38.48
N LYS A 2 32.54 81.94 -39.75
CA LYS A 2 32.22 81.26 -41.03
C LYS A 2 31.03 80.28 -41.05
N LYS A 3 29.89 80.63 -41.67
CA LYS A 3 29.60 80.74 -43.11
C LYS A 3 29.31 79.40 -43.81
N LEU A 4 28.10 79.35 -44.38
CA LEU A 4 27.72 78.92 -45.73
C LEU A 4 28.09 77.49 -46.18
N TYR A 5 27.11 76.77 -46.74
CA TYR A 5 27.06 76.56 -48.19
C TYR A 5 25.62 76.21 -48.66
N ASN A 6 25.07 77.07 -49.52
CA ASN A 6 24.11 76.83 -50.61
C ASN A 6 22.68 76.34 -50.27
N ASN A 7 21.68 77.18 -50.03
CA ASN A 7 20.97 78.03 -51.01
C ASN A 7 21.72 78.36 -52.32
N THR A 8 21.53 77.55 -53.36
CA THR A 8 21.50 77.94 -54.80
C THR A 8 21.57 76.69 -55.70
N LEU A 9 20.50 75.88 -55.81
CA LEU A 9 20.34 75.07 -57.05
C LEU A 9 18.93 74.54 -57.37
N LEU A 10 17.93 74.58 -56.49
CA LEU A 10 16.60 74.06 -56.86
C LEU A 10 15.44 75.03 -56.58
N GLN A 11 15.74 76.32 -56.71
CA GLN A 11 14.76 77.34 -57.12
C GLN A 11 14.54 77.31 -58.65
N LEU A 12 14.70 76.14 -59.28
CA LEU A 12 14.61 75.92 -60.73
C LEU A 12 13.58 74.86 -61.15
N ILE A 13 12.80 74.31 -60.21
CA ILE A 13 11.56 73.56 -60.51
C ILE A 13 10.38 74.26 -59.81
N PHE A 14 10.39 75.60 -59.88
CA PHE A 14 9.26 76.47 -59.54
C PHE A 14 8.70 77.16 -60.80
N ALA A 15 9.03 76.66 -62.00
CA ALA A 15 8.70 77.33 -63.27
C ALA A 15 8.41 76.40 -64.47
N LEU A 16 8.01 75.14 -64.26
CA LEU A 16 7.54 74.25 -65.35
C LEU A 16 6.71 73.11 -64.69
N CYS A 17 5.48 73.35 -64.24
CA CYS A 17 4.28 72.98 -65.01
C CYS A 17 3.02 73.63 -64.40
N ALA A 18 3.05 74.95 -64.19
CA ALA A 18 1.81 75.73 -64.13
C ALA A 18 1.34 76.00 -65.57
N PHE A 19 0.85 74.96 -66.26
CA PHE A 19 -0.04 75.06 -67.44
C PHE A 19 -0.36 73.63 -67.88
N SER A 20 -1.48 73.08 -67.42
CA SER A 20 -2.41 72.28 -68.23
C SER A 20 -3.60 71.87 -67.37
N PHE A 21 -4.66 72.67 -67.48
CA PHE A 21 -6.06 72.27 -67.38
C PHE A 21 -6.54 71.62 -66.06
N THR A 22 -7.18 72.47 -65.25
CA THR A 22 -8.57 72.20 -64.86
C THR A 22 -9.37 71.85 -66.12
N ALA A 23 -9.72 70.59 -66.27
CA ALA A 23 -10.93 70.17 -66.94
C ALA A 23 -11.67 69.29 -65.93
N CYS A 24 -12.78 69.82 -65.43
CA CYS A 24 -13.79 69.01 -64.77
C CYS A 24 -14.26 67.95 -65.78
N GLN A 25 -14.05 66.69 -65.42
CA GLN A 25 -15.09 65.67 -65.51
C GLN A 25 -15.03 65.06 -64.10
N GLU A 26 -15.85 65.44 -63.12
CA GLU A 26 -17.31 65.36 -63.13
C GLU A 26 -17.81 64.39 -64.21
N PHE A 27 -17.31 63.16 -64.12
CA PHE A 27 -18.22 62.04 -64.33
C PHE A 27 -19.07 61.99 -63.07
N ASP A 28 -20.12 62.81 -63.10
CA ASP A 28 -21.39 62.48 -62.50
C ASP A 28 -21.82 61.16 -63.15
N ILE A 29 -21.27 60.05 -62.64
CA ILE A 29 -21.95 58.77 -62.81
C ILE A 29 -23.13 58.88 -61.86
N ASP A 30 -24.19 59.49 -62.37
CA ASP A 30 -25.56 59.26 -61.94
C ASP A 30 -25.79 57.74 -61.92
N SER A 31 -25.45 57.13 -60.79
CA SER A 31 -25.67 55.72 -60.52
C SER A 31 -26.52 55.63 -59.27
N GLN A 32 -27.79 55.93 -59.51
CA GLN A 32 -28.94 55.70 -58.63
C GLN A 32 -29.12 56.74 -57.52
N PRO A 33 -30.37 57.14 -57.20
CA PRO A 33 -30.64 57.88 -55.97
C PRO A 33 -30.11 57.05 -54.80
N GLU A 34 -29.39 57.69 -53.87
CA GLU A 34 -28.99 57.06 -52.61
C GLU A 34 -30.25 56.44 -51.97
N GLY A 35 -30.29 55.11 -51.92
CA GLY A 35 -31.37 54.40 -51.27
C GLY A 35 -31.48 54.83 -49.80
N PRO A 36 -32.67 54.70 -49.17
CA PRO A 36 -32.84 55.12 -47.78
C PRO A 36 -31.77 54.48 -46.88
N LEU A 37 -31.20 55.27 -45.96
CA LEU A 37 -30.18 54.78 -45.02
C LEU A 37 -30.72 53.56 -44.27
N ASN A 38 -29.91 52.51 -44.22
CA ASN A 38 -30.30 51.22 -43.68
C ASN A 38 -29.10 50.55 -43.04
N ILE A 39 -29.30 50.04 -41.83
CA ILE A 39 -28.38 49.15 -41.13
C ILE A 39 -29.14 47.92 -40.66
N ARG A 40 -28.57 46.74 -40.93
CA ARG A 40 -29.05 45.45 -40.45
C ARG A 40 -27.94 44.76 -39.68
N ILE A 41 -28.26 44.28 -38.48
CA ILE A 41 -27.33 43.65 -37.55
C ILE A 41 -27.94 42.31 -37.17
N ASP A 42 -27.24 41.21 -37.43
CA ASP A 42 -27.71 39.85 -37.13
C ASP A 42 -27.25 39.35 -35.74
N ALA A 43 -27.06 40.28 -34.80
CA ALA A 43 -26.65 40.01 -33.43
C ALA A 43 -27.86 39.87 -32.48
N GLN A 44 -27.71 39.01 -31.47
CA GLN A 44 -28.64 38.90 -30.35
C GLN A 44 -28.59 40.15 -29.47
N ASP A 45 -29.65 40.38 -28.70
CA ASP A 45 -29.69 41.48 -27.73
C ASP A 45 -28.70 41.27 -26.58
N ALA A 46 -28.38 40.00 -26.25
CA ALA A 46 -27.46 39.65 -25.19
C ALA A 46 -26.68 38.36 -25.47
N TYR A 47 -25.49 38.27 -24.90
CA TYR A 47 -24.65 37.07 -24.94
C TYR A 47 -24.07 36.77 -23.55
N THR A 48 -23.86 35.49 -23.26
CA THR A 48 -23.11 35.03 -22.08
C THR A 48 -21.82 34.35 -22.52
N VAL A 49 -20.69 34.75 -21.92
CA VAL A 49 -19.36 34.17 -22.18
C VAL A 49 -18.73 33.63 -20.91
N THR A 50 -17.87 32.61 -21.06
CA THR A 50 -17.17 31.98 -19.94
C THR A 50 -16.15 32.93 -19.30
N ALA A 51 -15.84 32.70 -18.03
CA ALA A 51 -14.84 33.48 -17.31
C ALA A 51 -13.42 33.22 -17.86
N THR A 52 -13.08 31.95 -18.08
CA THR A 52 -11.78 31.50 -18.56
C THR A 52 -11.88 31.09 -20.03
N SER A 53 -10.91 31.52 -20.83
CA SER A 53 -10.85 31.25 -22.29
C SER A 53 -12.18 31.52 -23.01
N PRO A 54 -12.73 32.75 -22.90
CA PRO A 54 -13.99 33.08 -23.56
C PRO A 54 -13.88 32.91 -25.07
N SER A 55 -14.91 32.29 -25.66
CA SER A 55 -15.02 32.21 -27.11
C SER A 55 -15.33 33.58 -27.69
N ASN A 56 -14.80 33.86 -28.89
CA ASN A 56 -15.16 35.05 -29.62
C ASN A 56 -16.62 34.98 -30.04
N LEU A 57 -17.33 36.11 -29.94
CA LEU A 57 -18.68 36.25 -30.49
C LEU A 57 -18.55 36.82 -31.90
N VAL A 58 -19.32 36.30 -32.84
CA VAL A 58 -19.28 36.74 -34.24
C VAL A 58 -20.69 37.08 -34.69
N PHE A 59 -20.83 38.24 -35.34
CA PHE A 59 -22.05 38.69 -36.00
C PHE A 59 -21.68 39.60 -37.18
N ASN A 60 -22.60 39.80 -38.10
CA ASN A 60 -22.46 40.65 -39.26
C ASN A 60 -23.26 41.95 -39.14
N ILE A 61 -22.69 43.00 -39.73
CA ILE A 61 -23.36 44.27 -39.98
C ILE A 61 -23.44 44.48 -41.49
N SER A 62 -24.65 44.68 -41.99
CA SER A 62 -24.93 45.09 -43.37
C SER A 62 -25.43 46.53 -43.36
N SER A 63 -24.69 47.47 -43.96
CA SER A 63 -25.03 48.90 -43.86
C SER A 63 -24.67 49.67 -45.14
N ASN A 64 -25.60 50.49 -45.62
CA ASN A 64 -25.32 51.41 -46.74
C ASN A 64 -24.74 52.77 -46.28
N THR A 65 -24.47 52.93 -44.98
CA THR A 65 -23.88 54.13 -44.37
C THR A 65 -22.76 53.75 -43.39
N PRO A 66 -21.75 54.61 -43.14
CA PRO A 66 -20.73 54.35 -42.13
C PRO A 66 -21.33 54.06 -40.75
N TRP A 67 -20.72 53.15 -40.00
CA TRP A 67 -21.12 52.81 -38.64
C TRP A 67 -19.93 52.72 -37.69
N THR A 68 -20.23 52.80 -36.39
CA THR A 68 -19.27 52.68 -35.29
C THR A 68 -19.81 51.74 -34.21
N ILE A 69 -18.91 51.02 -33.54
CA ILE A 69 -19.18 50.17 -32.38
C ILE A 69 -18.32 50.66 -31.22
N SER A 70 -18.96 51.02 -30.12
CA SER A 70 -18.28 51.42 -28.89
C SER A 70 -18.63 50.48 -27.75
N SER A 71 -17.62 50.03 -26.99
CA SER A 71 -17.80 49.30 -25.74
C SER A 71 -17.68 50.23 -24.54
N ASP A 72 -18.52 50.05 -23.53
CA ASP A 72 -18.40 50.73 -22.23
C ASP A 72 -17.31 50.14 -21.33
N ARG A 73 -16.75 48.97 -21.68
CA ARG A 73 -15.71 48.28 -20.91
C ARG A 73 -14.51 47.90 -21.77
N GLN A 74 -13.31 48.17 -21.24
CA GLN A 74 -12.05 47.89 -21.93
C GLN A 74 -11.78 46.40 -22.18
N TRP A 75 -12.33 45.50 -21.36
CA TRP A 75 -12.15 44.05 -21.48
C TRP A 75 -12.99 43.43 -22.60
N CYS A 76 -13.92 44.17 -23.23
CA CYS A 76 -14.78 43.70 -24.31
C CYS A 76 -14.55 44.58 -25.54
N LYS A 77 -14.06 44.02 -26.65
CA LYS A 77 -13.66 44.77 -27.86
C LYS A 77 -14.23 44.13 -29.12
N ALA A 78 -14.89 44.93 -29.94
CA ALA A 78 -15.34 44.55 -31.27
C ALA A 78 -14.30 44.93 -32.33
N THR A 79 -14.03 44.06 -33.29
CA THR A 79 -13.14 44.32 -34.44
C THR A 79 -13.80 43.82 -35.74
N PRO A 80 -13.92 44.66 -36.78
CA PRO A 80 -13.63 46.10 -36.79
C PRO A 80 -14.61 46.90 -35.91
N ALA A 81 -14.14 48.00 -35.30
CA ALA A 81 -14.96 48.88 -34.44
C ALA A 81 -15.64 50.01 -35.21
N MET A 82 -15.36 50.17 -36.51
CA MET A 82 -15.98 51.17 -37.38
C MET A 82 -15.78 50.79 -38.85
N SER A 83 -16.58 51.38 -39.74
CA SER A 83 -16.43 51.27 -41.20
C SER A 83 -16.14 52.64 -41.83
N ALA A 84 -15.18 52.69 -42.77
CA ALA A 84 -14.83 53.93 -43.49
C ALA A 84 -15.66 54.17 -44.77
N SER A 85 -16.34 53.15 -45.30
CA SER A 85 -17.20 53.22 -46.49
C SER A 85 -18.44 52.35 -46.29
N SER A 86 -19.54 52.67 -46.97
CA SER A 86 -20.73 51.80 -47.02
C SER A 86 -20.33 50.39 -47.46
N SER A 87 -20.74 49.38 -46.69
CA SER A 87 -20.31 47.99 -46.88
C SER A 87 -21.54 47.09 -46.86
N LEU A 88 -21.71 46.29 -47.91
CA LEU A 88 -22.86 45.40 -48.02
C LEU A 88 -22.91 44.39 -46.87
N VAL A 89 -21.78 43.86 -46.39
CA VAL A 89 -21.68 42.98 -45.21
C VAL A 89 -20.28 43.10 -44.58
N SER A 90 -20.19 43.27 -43.27
CA SER A 90 -18.95 43.26 -42.48
C SER A 90 -19.08 42.27 -41.32
N GLU A 91 -18.15 41.33 -41.19
CA GLU A 91 -18.08 40.42 -40.04
C GLU A 91 -17.41 41.14 -38.86
N ILE A 92 -18.07 41.10 -37.70
CA ILE A 92 -17.61 41.68 -36.44
C ILE A 92 -17.25 40.55 -35.49
N VAL A 93 -16.01 40.58 -35.02
CA VAL A 93 -15.52 39.67 -33.98
C VAL A 93 -15.42 40.42 -32.67
N VAL A 94 -16.18 40.00 -31.66
CA VAL A 94 -16.08 40.49 -30.29
C VAL A 94 -15.17 39.57 -29.50
N THR A 95 -14.06 40.13 -29.03
CA THR A 95 -13.10 39.48 -28.14
C THR A 95 -13.32 39.96 -26.71
N THR A 96 -13.24 39.06 -25.74
CA THR A 96 -13.32 39.40 -24.31
C THR A 96 -12.09 38.90 -23.57
N GLU A 97 -11.54 39.71 -22.67
CA GLU A 97 -10.46 39.29 -21.79
C GLU A 97 -11.00 38.34 -20.70
N PRO A 98 -10.22 37.36 -20.20
CA PRO A 98 -10.66 36.48 -19.13
C PRO A 98 -11.08 37.26 -17.87
N ASN A 99 -12.15 36.81 -17.21
CA ASN A 99 -12.55 37.32 -15.89
C ASN A 99 -11.83 36.51 -14.80
N THR A 100 -10.91 37.16 -14.08
CA THR A 100 -10.20 36.56 -12.95
C THR A 100 -10.92 36.74 -11.61
N GLY A 101 -11.98 37.56 -11.58
CA GLY A 101 -12.76 37.86 -10.39
C GLY A 101 -13.80 36.78 -10.05
N LYS A 102 -14.27 36.79 -8.80
CA LYS A 102 -15.28 35.84 -8.28
C LYS A 102 -16.73 36.27 -8.51
N GLN A 103 -16.92 37.45 -9.10
CA GLN A 103 -18.22 38.00 -9.47
C GLN A 103 -18.36 38.08 -10.99
N SER A 104 -19.58 37.89 -11.47
CA SER A 104 -19.92 38.12 -12.87
C SER A 104 -19.74 39.60 -13.24
N ARG A 105 -19.47 39.90 -14.51
CA ARG A 105 -19.29 41.27 -15.00
C ARG A 105 -19.97 41.50 -16.33
N THR A 106 -20.43 42.72 -16.59
CA THR A 106 -21.19 43.07 -17.79
C THR A 106 -20.52 44.21 -18.57
N ALA A 107 -20.65 44.12 -19.90
CA ALA A 107 -20.29 45.17 -20.86
C ALA A 107 -21.44 45.38 -21.85
N THR A 108 -21.46 46.55 -22.43
CA THR A 108 -22.48 47.01 -23.37
C THR A 108 -21.79 47.49 -24.64
N LEU A 109 -22.11 46.86 -25.78
CA LEU A 109 -21.69 47.32 -27.09
C LEU A 109 -22.80 48.17 -27.70
N THR A 110 -22.47 49.40 -28.10
CA THR A 110 -23.39 50.32 -28.77
C THR A 110 -22.97 50.49 -30.21
N ILE A 111 -23.87 50.18 -31.14
CA ILE A 111 -23.66 50.28 -32.58
C ILE A 111 -24.48 51.45 -33.12
N LYS A 112 -23.83 52.38 -33.82
CA LYS A 112 -24.46 53.57 -34.40
C LYS A 112 -24.10 53.68 -35.88
N ALA A 113 -25.10 53.95 -36.71
CA ALA A 113 -24.95 54.26 -38.12
C ALA A 113 -25.09 55.77 -38.35
N GLU A 114 -24.28 56.34 -39.24
CA GLU A 114 -24.35 57.76 -39.58
C GLU A 114 -25.68 58.06 -40.28
N GLY A 115 -26.39 59.10 -39.81
CA GLY A 115 -27.71 59.49 -40.33
C GLY A 115 -28.90 58.63 -39.86
N ILE A 116 -28.67 57.64 -38.99
CA ILE A 116 -29.72 56.84 -38.34
C ILE A 116 -29.71 57.16 -36.84
N GLU A 117 -30.81 57.71 -36.31
CA GLU A 117 -30.89 58.14 -34.90
C GLU A 117 -30.87 56.95 -33.91
N GLU A 118 -31.42 55.81 -34.32
CA GLU A 118 -31.51 54.62 -33.47
C GLU A 118 -30.17 53.89 -33.35
N ALA A 119 -29.75 53.64 -32.10
CA ALA A 119 -28.57 52.84 -31.80
C ALA A 119 -28.97 51.42 -31.38
N ARG A 120 -28.23 50.42 -31.85
CA ARG A 120 -28.39 49.02 -31.39
C ARG A 120 -27.49 48.79 -30.19
N VAL A 121 -28.05 48.18 -29.14
CA VAL A 121 -27.35 47.87 -27.90
C VAL A 121 -27.29 46.37 -27.70
N ILE A 122 -26.10 45.85 -27.41
CA ILE A 122 -25.86 44.43 -27.12
C ILE A 122 -25.23 44.31 -25.73
N THR A 123 -25.82 43.50 -24.85
CA THR A 123 -25.29 43.24 -23.51
C THR A 123 -24.46 41.97 -23.47
N ILE A 124 -23.20 42.08 -23.07
CA ILE A 124 -22.29 40.94 -22.89
C ILE A 124 -22.13 40.69 -21.39
N THR A 125 -22.61 39.54 -20.93
CA THR A 125 -22.41 39.07 -19.54
C THR A 125 -21.30 38.04 -19.52
N GLN A 126 -20.21 38.32 -18.81
CA GLN A 126 -19.14 37.36 -18.59
C GLN A 126 -19.29 36.74 -17.20
N ALA A 127 -19.29 35.41 -17.15
CA ALA A 127 -19.40 34.67 -15.90
C ALA A 127 -18.25 34.98 -14.92
N SER A 128 -18.48 34.75 -13.63
CA SER A 128 -17.45 34.71 -12.58
C SER A 128 -16.51 33.52 -12.75
N LYS A 129 -15.24 33.67 -12.35
CA LYS A 129 -14.31 32.56 -12.18
C LYS A 129 -14.80 31.65 -11.05
N GLU A 130 -14.66 30.34 -11.26
CA GLU A 130 -15.01 29.32 -10.27
C GLU A 130 -14.37 29.57 -8.91
N ASN A 131 -15.11 29.30 -7.84
CA ASN A 131 -14.62 29.32 -6.48
C ASN A 131 -15.31 28.25 -5.64
N LEU A 132 -14.76 27.04 -5.59
CA LEU A 132 -15.16 26.03 -4.62
C LEU A 132 -14.13 25.94 -3.49
N VAL A 133 -14.58 26.15 -2.25
CA VAL A 133 -13.76 25.93 -1.04
C VAL A 133 -14.56 25.10 -0.06
N VAL A 134 -14.02 23.96 0.34
CA VAL A 134 -14.60 23.08 1.35
C VAL A 134 -13.70 23.08 2.58
N ILE A 135 -14.30 23.32 3.74
CA ILE A 135 -13.64 23.20 5.05
C ILE A 135 -14.14 21.90 5.66
N PRO A 136 -13.40 20.78 5.52
CA PRO A 136 -13.87 19.46 5.90
C PRO A 136 -13.94 19.28 7.42
N TYR A 137 -14.69 18.27 7.86
CA TYR A 137 -14.60 17.74 9.21
C TYR A 137 -13.38 16.81 9.31
N ASP A 138 -12.52 17.01 10.30
CA ASP A 138 -11.25 16.28 10.50
C ASP A 138 -11.23 15.42 11.77
N GLY A 139 -12.33 15.42 12.54
CA GLY A 139 -12.46 14.65 13.77
C GLY A 139 -12.81 13.17 13.55
N MET A 140 -12.92 12.47 14.67
CA MET A 140 -13.39 11.09 14.74
C MET A 140 -14.81 11.07 15.30
N VAL A 141 -15.77 10.53 14.56
CA VAL A 141 -17.15 10.39 15.06
C VAL A 141 -17.22 9.21 16.03
N PRO A 142 -17.83 9.35 17.22
CA PRO A 142 -17.99 8.25 18.16
C PRO A 142 -18.75 7.04 17.60
N THR A 143 -18.61 5.90 18.26
CA THR A 143 -19.28 4.65 17.86
C THR A 143 -20.80 4.79 17.94
N GLU A 144 -21.32 5.56 18.89
CA GLU A 144 -22.75 5.86 19.05
C GLU A 144 -23.33 6.69 17.90
N GLY A 145 -22.48 7.24 17.03
CA GLY A 145 -22.86 8.18 15.98
C GLY A 145 -23.00 9.60 16.52
N GLY A 146 -23.67 10.45 15.74
CA GLY A 146 -23.87 11.84 16.09
C GLY A 146 -23.91 12.78 14.90
N LYS A 147 -24.04 14.08 15.19
CA LYS A 147 -24.03 15.13 14.18
C LYS A 147 -22.63 15.71 14.04
N ILE A 148 -22.15 15.80 12.80
CA ILE A 148 -20.97 16.57 12.42
C ILE A 148 -21.37 17.74 11.52
N SER A 149 -20.45 18.69 11.37
CA SER A 149 -20.62 19.83 10.46
C SER A 149 -19.35 20.13 9.69
N PHE A 150 -19.51 20.58 8.45
CA PHE A 150 -18.45 21.09 7.60
C PHE A 150 -18.98 22.30 6.80
N ASN A 151 -18.10 23.10 6.20
CA ASN A 151 -18.52 24.33 5.50
C ASN A 151 -18.17 24.29 4.01
N ILE A 152 -19.04 24.86 3.19
CA ILE A 152 -18.84 25.07 1.75
C ILE A 152 -18.91 26.56 1.46
N ILE A 153 -17.98 27.06 0.65
CA ILE A 153 -18.07 28.36 -0.01
C ILE A 153 -18.04 28.07 -1.51
N SER A 154 -19.14 28.35 -2.21
CA SER A 154 -19.23 28.18 -3.65
C SER A 154 -19.93 29.38 -4.28
N ASN A 155 -19.42 29.86 -5.41
CA ASN A 155 -20.13 30.84 -6.24
C ASN A 155 -20.91 30.23 -7.40
N LYS A 156 -20.88 28.89 -7.53
CA LYS A 156 -21.69 28.13 -8.49
C LYS A 156 -22.60 27.13 -7.78
N PRO A 157 -23.61 26.59 -8.50
CA PRO A 157 -24.35 25.44 -8.03
C PRO A 157 -23.42 24.29 -7.68
N TRP A 158 -23.70 23.65 -6.55
CA TRP A 158 -22.92 22.57 -5.99
C TRP A 158 -23.82 21.44 -5.50
N GLU A 159 -23.28 20.22 -5.51
CA GLU A 159 -23.91 19.01 -4.95
C GLU A 159 -22.92 18.24 -4.07
N ILE A 160 -23.44 17.46 -3.13
CA ILE A 160 -22.67 16.58 -2.26
C ILE A 160 -23.04 15.12 -2.57
N ILE A 161 -22.02 14.33 -2.85
CA ILE A 161 -22.15 12.92 -3.22
C ILE A 161 -21.47 12.07 -2.12
N PRO A 162 -22.24 11.34 -1.29
CA PRO A 162 -21.68 10.39 -0.35
C PRO A 162 -21.27 9.09 -1.06
N SER A 163 -20.15 8.49 -0.65
CA SER A 163 -19.73 7.18 -1.17
C SER A 163 -20.39 5.98 -0.48
N THR A 164 -21.06 6.19 0.65
CA THR A 164 -21.65 5.11 1.45
C THR A 164 -22.94 5.56 2.15
N GLN A 165 -23.82 4.60 2.44
CA GLN A 165 -25.14 4.86 3.03
C GLN A 165 -25.10 5.55 4.40
N PHE A 166 -24.08 5.31 5.23
CA PHE A 166 -24.02 5.91 6.56
C PHE A 166 -23.75 7.43 6.54
N LEU A 167 -23.40 7.99 5.37
CA LEU A 167 -23.19 9.41 5.13
C LEU A 167 -24.35 10.09 4.38
N GLU A 168 -25.43 9.38 4.05
CA GLU A 168 -26.53 9.90 3.22
C GLU A 168 -27.47 10.89 3.96
N ASN A 169 -27.48 10.88 5.29
CA ASN A 169 -28.33 11.77 6.08
C ASN A 169 -27.71 13.17 6.23
N ILE A 170 -27.70 13.89 5.12
CA ILE A 170 -27.18 15.26 4.94
C ILE A 170 -28.36 16.22 4.97
N ASP A 171 -28.30 17.26 5.80
CA ASP A 171 -29.38 18.25 5.90
C ASP A 171 -29.58 19.06 4.60
N LYS A 172 -28.50 19.30 3.87
CA LYS A 172 -28.49 20.04 2.60
C LYS A 172 -27.49 19.43 1.63
N ALA A 173 -27.97 18.56 0.73
CA ALA A 173 -27.15 17.85 -0.26
C ALA A 173 -26.80 18.68 -1.52
N SER A 174 -27.42 19.84 -1.73
CA SER A 174 -27.08 20.75 -2.84
C SER A 174 -27.39 22.21 -2.52
N GLY A 175 -26.78 23.12 -3.27
CA GLY A 175 -27.01 24.56 -3.15
C GLY A 175 -26.73 25.27 -4.47
N GLN A 176 -27.24 26.49 -4.62
CA GLN A 176 -27.04 27.30 -5.83
C GLN A 176 -25.70 28.07 -5.83
N GLY A 177 -25.00 28.08 -4.70
CA GLY A 177 -23.86 28.96 -4.47
C GLY A 177 -24.29 30.43 -4.31
N ASN A 178 -23.34 31.27 -3.93
CA ASN A 178 -23.52 32.70 -3.77
C ASN A 178 -22.26 33.46 -4.22
N GLU A 179 -22.44 34.58 -4.94
CA GLU A 179 -21.31 35.42 -5.35
C GLU A 179 -20.78 36.33 -4.21
N SER A 180 -21.42 36.32 -3.03
CA SER A 180 -20.97 37.04 -1.83
C SER A 180 -19.81 36.35 -1.12
N GLY A 181 -19.58 35.05 -1.37
CA GLY A 181 -18.55 34.25 -0.71
C GLY A 181 -18.91 33.85 0.73
N GLU A 182 -20.20 33.88 1.07
CA GLU A 182 -20.71 33.46 2.38
C GLU A 182 -20.60 31.95 2.54
N LYS A 183 -20.27 31.53 3.77
CA LYS A 183 -20.15 30.13 4.14
C LYS A 183 -21.53 29.51 4.32
N GLU A 184 -21.72 28.36 3.69
CA GLU A 184 -22.85 27.48 3.94
C GLU A 184 -22.39 26.34 4.86
N SER A 185 -23.00 26.24 6.04
CA SER A 185 -22.73 25.16 7.01
C SER A 185 -23.64 23.98 6.71
N ILE A 186 -23.05 22.80 6.53
CA ILE A 186 -23.74 21.55 6.23
C ILE A 186 -23.63 20.63 7.44
N SER A 187 -24.73 20.01 7.85
CA SER A 187 -24.76 19.04 8.93
C SER A 187 -25.07 17.63 8.41
N ILE A 188 -24.32 16.66 8.91
CA ILE A 188 -24.50 15.24 8.60
C ILE A 188 -24.78 14.50 9.90
N THR A 189 -25.81 13.66 9.90
CA THR A 189 -26.14 12.80 11.04
C THR A 189 -25.70 11.37 10.75
N LEU A 190 -24.69 10.88 11.48
CA LEU A 190 -24.19 9.52 11.35
C LEU A 190 -24.93 8.59 12.33
N PRO A 191 -25.38 7.40 11.89
CA PRO A 191 -25.96 6.40 12.79
C PRO A 191 -24.88 5.72 13.64
N GLU A 192 -25.27 5.01 14.70
CA GLU A 192 -24.37 4.13 15.45
C GLU A 192 -23.61 3.18 14.50
N ASN A 193 -22.34 2.90 14.82
CA ASN A 193 -21.51 1.93 14.13
C ASN A 193 -21.26 0.72 15.04
N PRO A 194 -22.13 -0.31 14.99
CA PRO A 194 -21.93 -1.48 15.81
C PRO A 194 -20.71 -2.30 15.37
N GLY A 195 -20.26 -2.18 14.11
CA GLY A 195 -19.19 -2.98 13.51
C GLY A 195 -17.78 -2.42 13.76
N ALA A 196 -16.80 -2.85 12.95
CA ALA A 196 -15.45 -2.29 12.98
C ALA A 196 -15.47 -0.77 12.68
N ARG A 197 -14.42 -0.07 13.13
CA ARG A 197 -14.15 1.31 12.68
C ARG A 197 -14.33 1.41 11.16
N ARG A 198 -15.14 2.37 10.71
CA ARG A 198 -15.49 2.55 9.30
C ARG A 198 -15.11 3.94 8.80
N SER A 199 -15.06 4.10 7.50
CA SER A 199 -14.79 5.38 6.85
C SER A 199 -15.55 5.47 5.53
N GLY A 200 -15.90 6.69 5.17
CA GLY A 200 -16.57 7.00 3.91
C GLY A 200 -16.12 8.37 3.44
N THR A 201 -16.40 8.69 2.19
CA THR A 201 -16.01 9.96 1.58
C THR A 201 -17.23 10.77 1.20
N LEU A 202 -17.06 12.09 1.26
CA LEU A 202 -17.99 13.06 0.73
C LEU A 202 -17.28 13.83 -0.37
N THR A 203 -17.89 13.82 -1.56
CA THR A 203 -17.42 14.60 -2.70
C THR A 203 -18.36 15.79 -2.88
N VAL A 204 -17.83 17.00 -2.72
CA VAL A 204 -18.53 18.24 -3.07
C VAL A 204 -18.13 18.59 -4.49
N LYS A 205 -19.11 18.80 -5.37
CA LYS A 205 -18.88 18.98 -6.80
C LYS A 205 -19.67 20.16 -7.34
N THR A 206 -19.03 20.92 -8.24
CA THR A 206 -19.67 21.85 -9.18
C THR A 206 -19.49 21.31 -10.60
N ASP A 207 -20.01 22.00 -11.61
CA ASP A 207 -19.78 21.64 -13.01
C ASP A 207 -18.30 21.71 -13.45
N TYR A 208 -17.44 22.36 -12.64
CA TYR A 208 -16.07 22.68 -13.01
C TYR A 208 -15.01 22.16 -12.03
N GLU A 209 -15.34 22.01 -10.74
CA GLU A 209 -14.42 21.60 -9.68
C GLU A 209 -15.05 20.53 -8.78
N GLU A 210 -14.22 19.68 -8.21
CA GLU A 210 -14.63 18.73 -7.17
C GLU A 210 -13.62 18.72 -6.02
N PHE A 211 -14.12 18.49 -4.81
CA PHE A 211 -13.34 18.34 -3.60
C PHE A 211 -13.86 17.16 -2.80
N THR A 212 -12.97 16.23 -2.45
CA THR A 212 -13.33 15.03 -1.69
C THR A 212 -12.61 15.00 -0.34
N PHE A 213 -13.34 14.65 0.72
CA PHE A 213 -12.75 14.40 2.04
C PHE A 213 -13.34 13.14 2.68
N THR A 214 -12.60 12.60 3.65
CA THR A 214 -12.95 11.36 4.36
C THR A 214 -13.55 11.69 5.72
N VAL A 215 -14.64 11.02 6.07
CA VAL A 215 -15.23 11.01 7.40
C VAL A 215 -14.92 9.67 8.06
N HIS A 216 -14.35 9.72 9.26
CA HIS A 216 -14.03 8.55 10.06
C HIS A 216 -15.04 8.38 11.19
N GLN A 217 -15.53 7.15 11.38
CA GLN A 217 -16.39 6.80 12.52
C GLN A 217 -15.81 5.62 13.28
N ASP A 218 -15.74 5.76 14.60
CA ASP A 218 -15.30 4.71 15.50
C ASP A 218 -16.23 3.50 15.48
N GLY A 219 -15.77 2.39 16.03
CA GLY A 219 -16.54 1.15 16.07
C GLY A 219 -16.02 0.23 17.18
N VAL A 220 -16.12 -1.08 16.97
CA VAL A 220 -15.47 -2.07 17.81
C VAL A 220 -13.95 -1.92 17.71
N VAL A 221 -13.32 -1.77 18.87
CA VAL A 221 -11.87 -1.74 19.01
C VAL A 221 -11.45 -3.02 19.73
N ILE A 222 -10.55 -3.77 19.12
CA ILE A 222 -9.78 -4.87 19.73
C ILE A 222 -8.36 -4.78 19.15
N GLU A 223 -7.40 -4.33 19.94
CA GLU A 223 -6.01 -4.13 19.51
C GLU A 223 -5.02 -4.54 20.61
N GLN A 224 -3.79 -4.82 20.23
CA GLN A 224 -2.70 -4.97 21.20
C GLN A 224 -2.37 -3.59 21.76
N GLU A 225 -2.29 -3.45 23.09
CA GLU A 225 -2.02 -2.14 23.70
C GLU A 225 -0.61 -1.64 23.39
N GLU A 226 0.36 -2.55 23.35
CA GLU A 226 1.77 -2.29 23.05
C GLU A 226 2.27 -3.32 22.02
N PRO A 227 1.96 -3.14 20.73
CA PRO A 227 2.45 -4.05 19.70
C PRO A 227 3.97 -3.92 19.57
N SER A 228 4.63 -5.05 19.33
CA SER A 228 6.05 -5.06 18.95
C SER A 228 6.28 -4.35 17.62
N GLU A 229 7.53 -3.96 17.33
CA GLU A 229 7.91 -3.38 16.03
C GLU A 229 7.59 -4.32 14.84
N SER A 230 7.58 -5.63 15.07
CA SER A 230 7.21 -6.63 14.06
C SER A 230 5.71 -6.71 13.80
N GLY A 231 4.88 -6.12 14.66
CA GLY A 231 3.43 -6.27 14.63
C GLY A 231 2.93 -7.66 15.06
N THR A 232 3.82 -8.50 15.61
CA THR A 232 3.53 -9.88 16.01
C THR A 232 3.97 -10.19 17.43
N ILE A 233 3.28 -11.12 18.07
CA ILE A 233 3.67 -11.66 19.37
C ILE A 233 4.79 -12.69 19.12
N ASP A 234 6.03 -12.28 19.35
CA ASP A 234 7.22 -13.04 18.95
C ASP A 234 7.76 -13.90 20.08
N PHE A 235 7.76 -15.22 19.90
CA PHE A 235 8.37 -16.18 20.81
C PHE A 235 9.82 -16.50 20.40
N GLY A 236 10.72 -16.43 21.39
CA GLY A 236 12.05 -17.02 21.33
C GLY A 236 11.98 -18.55 21.23
N TRP A 237 13.13 -19.18 20.99
CA TRP A 237 13.22 -20.63 20.82
C TRP A 237 12.98 -21.41 22.13
N ASN A 238 13.16 -20.75 23.28
CA ASN A 238 13.02 -21.30 24.63
C ASN A 238 11.77 -20.80 25.36
N GLU A 239 10.97 -19.94 24.73
CA GLU A 239 9.75 -19.40 25.34
C GLU A 239 8.56 -20.29 25.01
N SER A 240 7.74 -20.57 26.02
CA SER A 240 6.53 -21.39 25.90
C SER A 240 5.26 -20.61 26.19
N GLU A 241 5.32 -19.48 26.89
CA GLU A 241 4.14 -18.68 27.24
C GLU A 241 4.43 -17.18 27.15
N LYS A 242 3.43 -16.41 26.73
CA LYS A 242 3.41 -14.94 26.80
C LYS A 242 2.03 -14.45 27.19
N VAL A 243 2.03 -13.34 27.93
CA VAL A 243 0.82 -12.56 28.22
C VAL A 243 0.97 -11.21 27.54
N VAL A 244 -0.03 -10.81 26.77
CA VAL A 244 -0.09 -9.49 26.11
C VAL A 244 -1.32 -8.74 26.56
N LYS A 245 -1.22 -7.42 26.61
CA LYS A 245 -2.34 -6.55 26.92
C LYS A 245 -3.19 -6.27 25.69
N VAL A 246 -4.49 -6.34 25.87
CA VAL A 246 -5.51 -6.11 24.85
C VAL A 246 -6.32 -4.88 25.24
N ARG A 247 -6.35 -3.88 24.36
CA ARG A 247 -7.29 -2.77 24.47
C ARG A 247 -8.55 -3.14 23.70
N ALA A 248 -9.67 -3.19 24.41
CA ALA A 248 -10.97 -3.43 23.80
C ALA A 248 -12.07 -2.54 24.41
N ASN A 249 -13.04 -2.13 23.60
CA ASN A 249 -14.23 -1.39 24.06
C ASN A 249 -15.47 -2.29 24.21
N LYS A 250 -15.34 -3.58 23.94
CA LYS A 250 -16.37 -4.62 24.10
C LYS A 250 -15.74 -5.90 24.67
N ALA A 251 -16.54 -6.70 25.38
CA ALA A 251 -16.10 -8.02 25.83
C ALA A 251 -15.72 -8.90 24.63
N TRP A 252 -14.61 -9.62 24.74
CA TRP A 252 -14.02 -10.40 23.64
C TRP A 252 -13.71 -11.84 24.04
N LYS A 253 -13.54 -12.68 23.02
CA LYS A 253 -13.13 -14.08 23.13
C LYS A 253 -12.03 -14.36 22.11
N VAL A 254 -11.15 -15.31 22.42
CA VAL A 254 -10.06 -15.73 21.55
C VAL A 254 -10.32 -17.13 20.98
N LYS A 255 -9.95 -17.33 19.72
CA LYS A 255 -9.94 -18.64 19.05
C LYS A 255 -8.57 -18.89 18.42
N VAL A 256 -8.03 -20.08 18.65
CA VAL A 256 -6.89 -20.62 17.89
C VAL A 256 -7.45 -21.36 16.67
N PRO A 257 -7.08 -20.97 15.44
CA PRO A 257 -7.39 -21.75 14.23
C PRO A 257 -6.95 -23.22 14.36
N GLU A 258 -7.74 -24.14 13.80
CA GLU A 258 -7.56 -25.59 13.96
C GLU A 258 -6.18 -26.06 13.49
N GLU A 259 -5.66 -25.47 12.41
CA GLU A 259 -4.32 -25.71 11.87
C GLU A 259 -3.16 -25.44 12.85
N PHE A 260 -3.39 -24.64 13.90
CA PHE A 260 -2.39 -24.37 14.94
C PHE A 260 -2.67 -25.09 16.27
N ALA A 261 -3.85 -25.69 16.44
CA ALA A 261 -4.29 -26.28 17.71
C ALA A 261 -3.39 -27.42 18.20
N ALA A 262 -2.63 -28.07 17.30
CA ALA A 262 -1.68 -29.12 17.65
C ALA A 262 -0.50 -28.62 18.51
N TRP A 263 -0.14 -27.34 18.41
CA TRP A 263 1.04 -26.77 19.05
C TRP A 263 0.82 -25.42 19.75
N MET A 264 -0.34 -24.79 19.60
CA MET A 264 -0.65 -23.50 20.21
C MET A 264 -1.98 -23.54 20.97
N ARG A 265 -2.05 -22.79 22.06
CA ARG A 265 -3.25 -22.52 22.86
C ARG A 265 -3.31 -21.03 23.18
N ALA A 266 -4.52 -20.51 23.36
CA ALA A 266 -4.72 -19.15 23.81
C ALA A 266 -5.97 -19.05 24.68
N GLU A 267 -5.90 -18.21 25.71
CA GLU A 267 -7.00 -17.95 26.64
C GLU A 267 -7.01 -16.49 27.10
N ALA A 268 -8.21 -15.93 27.28
CA ALA A 268 -8.37 -14.64 27.95
C ALA A 268 -8.21 -14.86 29.46
N LEU A 269 -7.22 -14.21 30.07
CA LEU A 269 -7.05 -14.25 31.52
C LEU A 269 -8.05 -13.32 32.23
N ASN A 270 -8.34 -12.19 31.59
CA ASN A 270 -9.33 -11.19 31.97
C ASN A 270 -9.68 -10.33 30.74
N GLU A 271 -10.45 -9.25 30.93
CA GLU A 271 -10.90 -8.36 29.86
C GLU A 271 -9.77 -7.58 29.16
N SER A 272 -8.56 -7.53 29.74
CA SER A 272 -7.42 -6.78 29.21
C SER A 272 -6.18 -7.62 28.93
N GLU A 273 -6.20 -8.93 29.21
CA GLU A 273 -5.00 -9.78 29.09
C GLU A 273 -5.29 -11.08 28.34
N LEU A 274 -4.47 -11.33 27.32
CA LEU A 274 -4.47 -12.55 26.51
C LEU A 274 -3.22 -13.35 26.82
N LYS A 275 -3.39 -14.61 27.23
CA LYS A 275 -2.29 -15.58 27.36
C LYS A 275 -2.21 -16.46 26.12
N ILE A 276 -1.00 -16.61 25.59
CA ILE A 276 -0.65 -17.52 24.50
C ILE A 276 0.36 -18.54 25.03
N SER A 277 0.11 -19.82 24.79
CA SER A 277 1.03 -20.92 25.11
C SER A 277 1.38 -21.70 23.84
N VAL A 278 2.66 -21.99 23.62
CA VAL A 278 3.19 -22.70 22.46
C VAL A 278 4.05 -23.90 22.89
N LYS A 279 3.96 -24.99 22.13
CA LYS A 279 4.95 -26.08 22.21
C LYS A 279 6.28 -25.62 21.60
N PRO A 280 7.40 -26.28 21.90
CA PRO A 280 8.65 -26.04 21.18
C PRO A 280 8.49 -26.20 19.66
N SER A 281 9.20 -25.39 18.89
CA SER A 281 9.17 -25.47 17.43
C SER A 281 10.03 -26.63 16.95
N ASN A 282 9.41 -27.59 16.27
CA ASN A 282 10.12 -28.65 15.55
C ASN A 282 10.55 -28.23 14.13
N ARG A 283 10.24 -26.99 13.73
CA ARG A 283 10.63 -26.43 12.43
C ARG A 283 12.03 -25.84 12.52
N LEU A 284 12.74 -25.85 11.39
CA LEU A 284 14.09 -25.28 11.28
C LEU A 284 14.10 -23.80 10.88
N VAL A 285 12.92 -23.24 10.61
CA VAL A 285 12.70 -21.83 10.32
C VAL A 285 11.65 -21.27 11.27
N THR A 286 11.59 -19.94 11.40
CA THR A 286 10.57 -19.28 12.21
C THR A 286 9.19 -19.66 11.69
N ARG A 287 8.38 -20.28 12.54
CA ARG A 287 6.99 -20.60 12.20
C ARG A 287 6.07 -19.44 12.55
N LYS A 288 5.04 -19.25 11.73
CA LYS A 288 4.04 -18.18 11.89
C LYS A 288 2.69 -18.81 12.23
N ALA A 289 1.90 -18.09 13.03
CA ALA A 289 0.53 -18.42 13.35
C ALA A 289 -0.25 -17.13 13.64
N HIS A 290 -1.51 -17.29 14.02
CA HIS A 290 -2.29 -16.20 14.56
C HIS A 290 -3.37 -16.73 15.50
N VAL A 291 -3.90 -15.82 16.32
CA VAL A 291 -5.14 -16.01 17.06
C VAL A 291 -6.18 -15.01 16.57
N LEU A 292 -7.44 -15.43 16.56
CA LEU A 292 -8.57 -14.56 16.19
C LEU A 292 -9.27 -14.10 17.46
N LEU A 293 -9.30 -12.79 17.69
CA LEU A 293 -10.08 -12.18 18.76
C LEU A 293 -11.36 -11.62 18.16
N SER A 294 -12.51 -12.00 18.72
CA SER A 294 -13.83 -11.52 18.30
C SER A 294 -14.62 -11.06 19.52
N THR A 295 -15.69 -10.31 19.31
CA THR A 295 -16.58 -9.97 20.42
C THR A 295 -17.32 -11.20 20.95
N VAL A 296 -17.66 -11.19 22.24
CA VAL A 296 -18.50 -12.24 22.84
C VAL A 296 -19.84 -12.27 22.10
N ASP A 297 -20.49 -11.10 22.03
CA ASP A 297 -21.70 -10.88 21.24
C ASP A 297 -21.39 -10.87 19.74
N ILE A 298 -22.29 -11.44 18.94
CA ILE A 298 -22.15 -11.41 17.47
C ILE A 298 -22.53 -10.03 16.98
N ILE A 299 -21.56 -9.36 16.35
CA ILE A 299 -21.74 -8.04 15.77
C ILE A 299 -21.78 -8.19 14.24
N PRO A 300 -22.89 -7.84 13.58
CA PRO A 300 -22.98 -7.89 12.11
C PRO A 300 -21.87 -7.08 11.46
N GLY A 301 -21.11 -7.70 10.55
CA GLY A 301 -19.99 -7.06 9.85
C GLY A 301 -18.67 -7.01 10.64
N PHE A 302 -18.58 -7.62 11.82
CA PHE A 302 -17.32 -7.76 12.56
C PHE A 302 -17.02 -9.24 12.85
N GLU A 303 -16.02 -9.78 12.16
CA GLU A 303 -15.61 -11.20 12.33
C GLU A 303 -14.48 -11.37 13.36
N GLY A 304 -13.84 -10.27 13.74
CA GLY A 304 -12.72 -10.25 14.68
C GLY A 304 -11.45 -9.62 14.11
N VAL A 305 -10.42 -9.59 14.95
CA VAL A 305 -9.08 -9.09 14.63
C VAL A 305 -8.08 -10.22 14.83
N SER A 306 -7.15 -10.35 13.89
CA SER A 306 -6.09 -11.35 13.94
C SER A 306 -4.85 -10.80 14.61
N PHE A 307 -4.35 -11.46 15.66
CA PHE A 307 -3.04 -11.17 16.23
C PHE A 307 -2.03 -12.19 15.71
N GLY A 308 -1.06 -11.71 14.93
CA GLY A 308 0.01 -12.56 14.40
C GLY A 308 0.98 -13.02 15.49
N ILE A 309 1.46 -14.25 15.35
CA ILE A 309 2.38 -14.90 16.28
C ILE A 309 3.54 -15.46 15.48
N THR A 310 4.77 -15.29 15.98
CA THR A 310 5.94 -15.97 15.44
C THR A 310 6.64 -16.77 16.52
N GLN A 311 7.32 -17.85 16.14
CA GLN A 311 8.17 -18.59 17.06
C GLN A 311 9.46 -18.99 16.36
N ARG A 312 10.60 -18.60 16.96
CA ARG A 312 11.94 -18.95 16.46
C ARG A 312 12.20 -20.46 16.58
N PRO A 313 12.97 -21.03 15.65
CA PRO A 313 13.31 -22.46 15.66
C PRO A 313 14.24 -22.80 16.84
N GLN A 314 14.19 -24.05 17.29
CA GLN A 314 15.14 -24.58 18.28
C GLN A 314 16.53 -24.90 17.71
N PHE A 315 16.75 -24.59 16.42
CA PHE A 315 17.96 -24.90 15.68
C PHE A 315 18.42 -23.67 14.90
N TRP A 316 19.70 -23.64 14.57
CA TRP A 316 20.32 -22.64 13.71
C TRP A 316 21.28 -23.33 12.73
N PHE A 317 21.64 -22.61 11.67
CA PHE A 317 22.54 -23.11 10.64
C PHE A 317 23.92 -22.51 10.84
N SER A 318 24.96 -23.34 10.92
CA SER A 318 26.34 -22.85 11.00
C SER A 318 26.93 -22.48 9.63
N ALA A 319 26.12 -22.51 8.59
CA ALA A 319 26.56 -22.45 7.20
C ALA A 319 26.31 -21.09 6.54
N ALA A 320 27.06 -20.84 5.46
CA ALA A 320 26.75 -19.74 4.55
C ALA A 320 25.36 -19.92 3.92
N GLY A 321 24.63 -18.81 3.74
CA GLY A 321 23.23 -18.82 3.25
C GLY A 321 23.02 -19.47 1.88
N GLU A 322 24.07 -19.62 1.08
CA GLU A 322 24.05 -20.29 -0.24
C GLU A 322 24.03 -21.83 -0.16
N ASN A 323 24.30 -22.40 1.01
CA ASN A 323 24.44 -23.85 1.24
C ASN A 323 23.14 -24.53 1.69
N TYR A 324 22.07 -23.76 1.86
CA TYR A 324 20.74 -24.30 2.06
C TYR A 324 19.69 -23.44 1.36
N THR A 325 18.54 -24.04 1.09
CA THR A 325 17.37 -23.32 0.56
C THR A 325 16.15 -23.72 1.38
N VAL A 326 15.25 -22.77 1.61
CA VAL A 326 13.98 -23.00 2.32
C VAL A 326 12.88 -23.04 1.27
N ASP A 327 12.08 -24.09 1.29
CA ASP A 327 10.83 -24.15 0.53
C ASP A 327 9.79 -23.26 1.21
N GLU A 328 9.34 -22.21 0.53
CA GLU A 328 8.44 -21.21 1.13
C GLU A 328 7.05 -21.76 1.46
N GLN A 329 6.59 -22.80 0.76
CA GLN A 329 5.25 -23.37 0.94
C GLN A 329 5.21 -24.33 2.13
N THR A 330 6.23 -25.17 2.26
CA THR A 330 6.27 -26.27 3.24
C THR A 330 7.12 -25.95 4.47
N GLY A 331 8.04 -24.98 4.35
CA GLY A 331 9.08 -24.68 5.34
C GLY A 331 10.16 -25.75 5.43
N ASN A 332 10.21 -26.71 4.50
CA ASN A 332 11.25 -27.72 4.44
C ASN A 332 12.59 -27.08 4.05
N VAL A 333 13.68 -27.60 4.59
CA VAL A 333 15.02 -27.05 4.35
C VAL A 333 15.85 -28.05 3.56
N LYS A 334 16.26 -27.67 2.36
CA LYS A 334 17.20 -28.43 1.54
C LYS A 334 18.62 -27.99 1.88
N MET A 335 19.41 -28.91 2.39
CA MET A 335 20.79 -28.73 2.80
C MET A 335 21.71 -29.37 1.75
N LYS A 336 22.63 -28.60 1.16
CA LYS A 336 23.68 -29.16 0.29
C LYS A 336 24.67 -29.97 1.11
N ALA A 337 25.16 -31.07 0.57
CA ALA A 337 26.27 -31.82 1.17
C ALA A 337 27.57 -31.01 1.01
N VAL A 338 27.88 -30.22 2.04
CA VAL A 338 29.11 -29.43 2.12
C VAL A 338 29.70 -29.66 3.51
N VAL A 339 31.01 -29.88 3.57
CA VAL A 339 31.68 -30.09 4.85
C VAL A 339 31.49 -28.85 5.75
N ASN A 340 31.11 -29.07 7.00
CA ASN A 340 30.74 -28.04 7.99
C ASN A 340 29.42 -27.28 7.74
N ASN A 341 28.57 -27.75 6.82
CA ASN A 341 27.20 -27.24 6.63
C ASN A 341 26.25 -27.88 7.67
N ASN A 342 26.26 -27.36 8.90
CA ASN A 342 25.61 -28.02 10.04
C ASN A 342 24.27 -27.37 10.41
N ILE A 343 23.34 -28.21 10.87
CA ILE A 343 22.19 -27.79 11.69
C ILE A 343 22.55 -28.05 13.15
N VAL A 344 22.45 -27.03 13.99
CA VAL A 344 22.87 -27.06 15.39
C VAL A 344 21.70 -26.69 16.29
N SER A 345 21.47 -27.44 17.37
CA SER A 345 20.44 -27.09 18.36
C SER A 345 20.81 -25.84 19.17
N ASN A 346 19.81 -25.16 19.72
CA ASN A 346 19.97 -24.11 20.74
C ASN A 346 19.91 -24.69 22.17
N TYR A 347 19.66 -25.99 22.30
CA TYR A 347 19.56 -26.72 23.56
C TYR A 347 20.56 -27.88 23.61
N ALA A 348 20.88 -28.33 24.83
CA ALA A 348 21.63 -29.55 25.07
C ALA A 348 20.66 -30.71 25.38
N PHE A 349 20.75 -31.81 24.64
CA PHE A 349 19.92 -33.00 24.81
C PHE A 349 20.58 -33.96 25.80
N ARG A 350 19.82 -34.55 26.73
CA ARG A 350 20.36 -35.60 27.62
C ARG A 350 19.51 -36.87 27.60
N LYS A 351 18.31 -36.88 28.17
CA LYS A 351 17.37 -38.02 28.08
C LYS A 351 16.09 -37.67 27.31
N GLY A 352 15.53 -38.65 26.60
CA GLY A 352 14.28 -38.54 25.86
C GLY A 352 14.38 -39.06 24.43
N ARG A 353 13.56 -38.50 23.54
CA ARG A 353 13.54 -38.82 22.12
C ARG A 353 13.95 -37.61 21.29
N LEU A 354 14.79 -37.86 20.30
CA LEU A 354 15.15 -36.90 19.26
C LEU A 354 14.82 -37.50 17.90
N SER A 355 13.90 -36.87 17.16
CA SER A 355 13.40 -37.37 15.88
C SER A 355 13.80 -36.44 14.75
N PHE A 356 14.35 -36.99 13.68
CA PHE A 356 14.66 -36.27 12.44
C PHE A 356 13.76 -36.80 11.33
N GLU A 357 13.00 -35.91 10.69
CA GLU A 357 12.14 -36.27 9.57
C GLU A 357 12.64 -35.64 8.27
N PHE A 358 12.85 -36.47 7.26
CA PHE A 358 13.34 -36.06 5.95
C PHE A 358 12.22 -36.15 4.92
N ALA A 359 12.15 -35.17 4.02
CA ALA A 359 11.33 -35.26 2.82
C ALA A 359 12.06 -36.06 1.73
N GLU A 360 13.38 -35.89 1.66
CA GLU A 360 14.22 -36.46 0.62
C GLU A 360 15.67 -36.56 1.10
N MET A 361 16.39 -37.55 0.57
CA MET A 361 17.84 -37.64 0.66
C MET A 361 18.40 -38.01 -0.71
N ASN A 362 19.51 -37.37 -1.07
CA ASN A 362 20.36 -37.71 -2.21
C ASN A 362 21.81 -37.72 -1.72
N LEU A 363 22.21 -38.84 -1.11
CA LEU A 363 23.55 -39.14 -0.64
C LEU A 363 24.10 -40.27 -1.50
N THR A 364 25.10 -39.95 -2.32
CA THR A 364 25.74 -40.86 -3.25
C THR A 364 27.20 -41.10 -2.84
N GLY A 365 27.80 -42.14 -3.40
CA GLY A 365 29.23 -42.41 -3.22
C GLY A 365 29.64 -42.42 -1.75
N LYS A 366 30.52 -41.49 -1.39
CA LYS A 366 31.20 -41.42 -0.08
C LYS A 366 30.61 -40.40 0.89
N SER A 367 29.52 -39.73 0.54
CA SER A 367 28.92 -38.74 1.43
C SER A 367 28.53 -39.36 2.76
N ARG A 368 28.84 -38.65 3.84
CA ARG A 368 28.60 -39.11 5.20
C ARG A 368 27.86 -38.04 5.99
N LEU A 369 26.57 -38.29 6.19
CA LEU A 369 25.72 -37.55 7.11
C LEU A 369 25.98 -38.06 8.54
N VAL A 370 26.31 -37.14 9.43
CA VAL A 370 26.71 -37.42 10.79
C VAL A 370 25.74 -36.72 11.74
N PHE A 371 25.10 -37.51 12.57
CA PHE A 371 24.38 -37.04 13.74
C PHE A 371 25.40 -37.03 14.88
N ASN A 372 25.93 -35.86 15.20
CA ASN A 372 26.98 -35.67 16.18
C ASN A 372 26.39 -34.99 17.42
N MET A 373 26.24 -35.76 18.50
CA MET A 373 25.75 -35.25 19.78
C MET A 373 26.95 -35.07 20.70
N TRP A 374 27.46 -33.84 20.74
CA TRP A 374 28.71 -33.50 21.43
C TRP A 374 28.47 -32.55 22.61
N PRO A 375 29.06 -32.78 23.80
CA PRO A 375 28.81 -31.93 24.96
C PRO A 375 29.71 -30.69 24.98
N ASN A 376 29.23 -29.59 25.58
CA ASN A 376 30.03 -28.37 25.74
C ASN A 376 31.08 -28.47 26.86
N LYS A 377 30.97 -29.48 27.73
CA LYS A 377 31.91 -29.81 28.80
C LYS A 377 31.99 -31.33 28.93
N GLY A 378 33.16 -31.85 29.27
CA GLY A 378 33.42 -33.29 29.21
C GLY A 378 33.62 -33.80 27.78
N ASN A 379 33.60 -35.12 27.58
CA ASN A 379 33.83 -35.78 26.29
C ASN A 379 32.78 -36.86 25.97
N THR A 380 31.77 -37.02 26.81
CA THR A 380 30.71 -38.01 26.70
C THR A 380 29.78 -37.66 25.55
N ASN A 381 29.83 -38.45 24.49
CA ASN A 381 29.15 -38.17 23.24
C ASN A 381 28.52 -39.43 22.66
N PHE A 382 27.57 -39.24 21.76
CA PHE A 382 27.15 -40.30 20.87
C PHE A 382 27.04 -39.76 19.45
N HIS A 383 27.34 -40.61 18.49
CA HIS A 383 27.21 -40.22 17.09
C HIS A 383 26.71 -41.36 16.23
N PHE A 384 26.02 -40.99 15.17
CA PHE A 384 25.61 -41.89 14.11
C PHE A 384 26.17 -41.43 12.78
N TRP A 385 26.94 -42.30 12.13
CA TRP A 385 27.45 -42.11 10.78
C TRP A 385 26.55 -42.85 9.79
N LEU A 386 25.78 -42.09 9.00
CA LEU A 386 24.96 -42.59 7.91
C LEU A 386 25.72 -42.43 6.60
N ARG A 387 25.93 -43.56 5.90
CA ARG A 387 26.66 -43.64 4.62
C ARG A 387 26.38 -44.99 3.94
N SER A 388 26.61 -45.08 2.64
CA SER A 388 26.38 -46.29 1.83
C SER A 388 27.66 -46.99 1.36
N ASP A 389 28.78 -46.29 1.28
CA ASP A 389 30.07 -46.85 0.83
C ASP A 389 30.79 -47.71 1.89
N ALA A 390 30.44 -47.57 3.17
CA ALA A 390 30.98 -48.34 4.28
C ALA A 390 29.88 -48.65 5.32
N PRO A 391 30.13 -49.56 6.30
CA PRO A 391 29.18 -49.79 7.38
C PRO A 391 28.84 -48.48 8.11
N CYS A 392 27.55 -48.25 8.31
CA CYS A 392 27.05 -47.23 9.22
C CYS A 392 27.54 -47.54 10.64
N GLN A 393 27.81 -46.50 11.42
CA GLN A 393 28.38 -46.65 12.77
C GLN A 393 27.53 -45.89 13.77
N TYR A 394 26.98 -46.61 14.75
CA TYR A 394 26.35 -46.01 15.92
C TYR A 394 27.27 -46.22 17.11
N THR A 395 27.79 -45.11 17.62
CA THR A 395 28.83 -45.14 18.65
C THR A 395 28.45 -44.24 19.82
N CYS A 396 29.02 -44.57 20.96
CA CYS A 396 28.91 -43.77 22.16
C CYS A 396 30.29 -43.75 22.84
N GLY A 397 30.92 -42.58 22.88
CA GLY A 397 32.32 -42.40 23.26
C GLY A 397 32.50 -41.48 24.47
N GLY A 398 33.76 -41.23 24.82
CA GLY A 398 34.12 -40.41 25.99
C GLY A 398 34.15 -41.19 27.31
N SER A 399 34.56 -40.50 28.38
CA SER A 399 34.76 -41.07 29.72
C SER A 399 33.44 -41.46 30.40
N GLY A 400 32.30 -40.90 29.99
CA GLY A 400 30.99 -41.25 30.54
C GLY A 400 30.27 -42.41 29.85
N PHE A 401 30.65 -42.74 28.60
CA PHE A 401 30.02 -43.84 27.87
C PHE A 401 31.00 -44.97 27.57
N ALA A 402 32.00 -44.80 26.70
CA ALA A 402 32.91 -45.90 26.30
C ALA A 402 32.16 -47.19 25.88
N TRP A 403 31.11 -47.05 25.05
CA TRP A 403 30.27 -48.18 24.62
C TRP A 403 30.87 -48.85 23.40
N GLN A 404 30.65 -50.16 23.28
CA GLN A 404 31.05 -50.88 22.07
C GLN A 404 30.21 -50.40 20.90
N GLN A 405 30.87 -49.84 19.88
CA GLN A 405 30.22 -49.42 18.64
C GLN A 405 29.39 -50.56 18.02
N LYS A 406 28.20 -50.20 17.52
CA LYS A 406 27.38 -51.06 16.67
C LYS A 406 27.50 -50.62 15.22
N THR A 407 27.55 -51.58 14.31
CA THR A 407 27.66 -51.34 12.88
C THR A 407 26.65 -52.16 12.11
N PHE A 408 26.11 -51.59 11.05
CA PHE A 408 25.24 -52.26 10.09
C PHE A 408 25.48 -51.65 8.70
N LYS A 409 25.08 -52.35 7.63
CA LYS A 409 25.29 -51.89 6.26
C LYS A 409 23.95 -51.49 5.64
N LEU A 410 23.93 -50.36 4.96
CA LEU A 410 22.82 -49.92 4.12
C LEU A 410 23.35 -49.72 2.69
N THR A 411 22.52 -50.03 1.71
CA THR A 411 22.75 -49.67 0.30
C THR A 411 22.49 -48.18 0.07
N ALA A 412 22.93 -47.63 -1.06
CA ALA A 412 22.63 -46.25 -1.41
C ALA A 412 21.13 -46.02 -1.56
N GLU A 413 20.41 -46.99 -2.14
CA GLU A 413 18.96 -46.96 -2.28
C GLU A 413 18.27 -46.90 -0.90
N GLN A 414 18.73 -47.73 0.05
CA GLN A 414 18.19 -47.72 1.42
C GLN A 414 18.47 -46.41 2.15
N VAL A 415 19.68 -45.85 2.05
CA VAL A 415 20.00 -44.54 2.67
C VAL A 415 19.09 -43.45 2.13
N ASN A 416 18.91 -43.38 0.81
CA ASN A 416 18.09 -42.36 0.16
C ASN A 416 16.59 -42.57 0.35
N ALA A 417 16.16 -43.78 0.72
CA ALA A 417 14.78 -44.09 1.08
C ALA A 417 14.40 -43.65 2.50
N ILE A 418 15.36 -43.33 3.37
CA ILE A 418 15.06 -43.00 4.77
C ILE A 418 14.19 -41.75 4.86
N ARG A 419 13.15 -41.79 5.70
CA ARG A 419 12.27 -40.63 5.97
C ARG A 419 12.22 -40.24 7.43
N LYS A 420 12.60 -41.14 8.35
CA LYS A 420 12.63 -40.85 9.78
C LYS A 420 13.78 -41.57 10.48
N ILE A 421 14.47 -40.82 11.34
CA ILE A 421 15.48 -41.36 12.26
C ILE A 421 15.14 -40.90 13.67
N ASP A 422 14.96 -41.85 14.58
CA ASP A 422 14.72 -41.60 16.00
C ASP A 422 15.93 -42.06 16.82
N PHE A 423 16.38 -41.19 17.71
CA PHE A 423 17.29 -41.51 18.79
C PHE A 423 16.52 -41.52 20.11
N TYR A 424 16.68 -42.59 20.88
CA TYR A 424 16.16 -42.69 22.24
C TYR A 424 17.34 -42.73 23.19
N VAL A 425 17.32 -41.88 24.22
CA VAL A 425 18.22 -41.95 25.37
C VAL A 425 17.34 -42.12 26.60
N GLU A 426 17.30 -43.30 27.16
CA GLU A 426 16.30 -43.69 28.16
C GLU A 426 16.93 -44.51 29.28
N ASN A 427 16.22 -44.63 30.40
CA ASN A 427 16.60 -45.59 31.44
C ASN A 427 16.49 -47.01 30.85
N ASP A 428 17.50 -47.83 31.12
CA ASP A 428 17.51 -49.22 30.70
C ASP A 428 16.47 -50.01 31.53
N PRO A 429 15.43 -50.58 30.89
CA PRO A 429 14.38 -51.29 31.62
C PRO A 429 14.88 -52.60 32.25
N ASP A 430 15.97 -53.16 31.74
CA ASP A 430 16.53 -54.44 32.19
C ASP A 430 17.65 -54.24 33.22
N ASN A 431 18.19 -53.02 33.34
CA ASN A 431 19.34 -52.71 34.19
C ASN A 431 19.11 -51.41 34.98
N ALA A 432 18.69 -51.53 36.24
CA ALA A 432 18.36 -50.38 37.09
C ALA A 432 19.53 -49.37 37.22
N GLY A 433 19.23 -48.08 37.09
CA GLY A 433 20.21 -46.99 37.16
C GLY A 433 21.15 -46.90 35.95
N LYS A 434 20.91 -47.67 34.89
CA LYS A 434 21.67 -47.66 33.65
C LYS A 434 20.88 -47.00 32.52
N LEU A 435 21.60 -46.54 31.49
CA LEU A 435 21.04 -45.98 30.27
C LEU A 435 21.02 -47.01 29.14
N ARG A 436 20.02 -46.84 28.28
CA ARG A 436 19.89 -47.49 26.98
C ARG A 436 19.76 -46.43 25.89
N LEU A 437 20.55 -46.57 24.83
CA LEU A 437 20.48 -45.77 23.63
C LEU A 437 19.97 -46.64 22.47
N ARG A 438 18.94 -46.15 21.77
CA ARG A 438 18.39 -46.84 20.60
C ARG A 438 18.41 -45.95 19.38
N LEU A 439 18.80 -46.55 18.26
CA LEU A 439 18.70 -45.97 16.93
C LEU A 439 17.62 -46.71 16.15
N VAL A 440 16.57 -45.97 15.76
CA VAL A 440 15.46 -46.50 14.97
C VAL A 440 15.40 -45.73 13.66
N ILE A 441 15.37 -46.44 12.53
CA ILE A 441 15.27 -45.87 11.19
C ILE A 441 13.97 -46.38 10.58
N ASP A 442 13.08 -45.47 10.18
CA ASP A 442 11.75 -45.77 9.62
C ASP A 442 10.97 -46.82 10.42
N GLY A 443 11.02 -46.72 11.75
CA GLY A 443 10.35 -47.65 12.68
C GLY A 443 11.08 -48.98 12.91
N THR A 444 12.17 -49.24 12.19
CA THR A 444 13.01 -50.44 12.40
C THR A 444 14.15 -50.13 13.35
N GLU A 445 14.28 -50.92 14.42
CA GLU A 445 15.40 -50.80 15.36
C GLU A 445 16.69 -51.31 14.74
N MET A 446 17.65 -50.42 14.52
CA MET A 446 18.89 -50.72 13.80
C MET A 446 20.06 -51.01 14.75
N ALA A 447 20.07 -50.37 15.91
CA ALA A 447 21.08 -50.58 16.92
C ALA A 447 20.56 -50.25 18.31
N VAL A 448 20.96 -51.08 19.28
CA VAL A 448 20.78 -50.83 20.71
C VAL A 448 22.14 -50.90 21.38
N LEU A 449 22.39 -49.91 22.21
CA LEU A 449 23.47 -49.91 23.17
C LEU A 449 22.84 -49.77 24.56
N GLY A 450 23.23 -50.57 25.54
CA GLY A 450 22.58 -50.59 26.85
C GLY A 450 23.47 -51.13 27.95
N ASN A 451 22.91 -51.22 29.15
CA ASN A 451 23.55 -51.67 30.40
C ASN A 451 24.80 -50.86 30.78
N LYS A 452 24.67 -49.54 30.78
CA LYS A 452 25.79 -48.63 31.02
C LYS A 452 25.42 -47.46 31.91
N SER A 453 26.40 -46.95 32.65
CA SER A 453 26.19 -45.92 33.67
C SER A 453 25.47 -44.69 33.12
N ASN A 454 24.61 -44.12 33.96
CA ASN A 454 23.89 -42.90 33.63
C ASN A 454 24.78 -41.68 33.89
N CYS A 455 25.51 -41.26 32.87
CA CYS A 455 26.45 -40.14 32.96
C CYS A 455 25.80 -38.81 33.38
N TYR A 456 24.50 -38.65 33.11
CA TYR A 456 23.75 -37.43 33.46
C TYR A 456 23.43 -37.36 34.96
N GLU A 457 23.48 -38.50 35.66
CA GLU A 457 23.25 -38.60 37.11
C GLU A 457 24.57 -38.79 37.87
N GLU A 458 25.52 -39.57 37.33
CA GLU A 458 26.80 -39.87 37.99
C GLU A 458 27.81 -38.71 37.91
N ASP A 459 27.79 -37.91 36.84
CA ASP A 459 28.69 -36.76 36.66
C ASP A 459 28.01 -35.63 35.87
N PRO A 460 26.96 -35.00 36.44
CA PRO A 460 26.19 -33.97 35.74
C PRO A 460 27.04 -32.75 35.36
N ASP A 461 28.07 -32.44 36.14
CA ASP A 461 28.93 -31.28 35.92
C ASP A 461 29.78 -31.41 34.65
N ASN A 462 30.22 -32.62 34.29
CA ASN A 462 30.91 -32.86 33.01
C ASN A 462 29.99 -33.44 31.94
N ASN A 463 28.70 -33.60 32.22
CA ASN A 463 27.70 -34.13 31.27
C ASN A 463 26.42 -33.29 31.30
N PRO A 464 26.47 -31.98 30.98
CA PRO A 464 25.31 -31.10 31.02
C PRO A 464 24.28 -31.39 29.91
N GLY A 465 24.56 -32.37 29.05
CA GLY A 465 23.84 -32.67 27.82
C GLY A 465 24.72 -32.48 26.59
N GLN A 466 24.24 -32.97 25.46
CA GLN A 466 24.92 -32.94 24.17
C GLN A 466 24.21 -31.97 23.22
N MET A 467 24.99 -31.05 22.65
CA MET A 467 24.53 -30.22 21.54
C MET A 467 24.32 -31.11 20.32
N VAL A 468 23.13 -31.03 19.73
CA VAL A 468 22.77 -31.78 18.53
C VAL A 468 23.36 -31.08 17.33
N ASN A 469 24.23 -31.76 16.60
CA ASN A 469 24.79 -31.29 15.34
C ASN A 469 24.47 -32.30 14.24
N LEU A 470 23.69 -31.91 13.24
CA LEU A 470 23.52 -32.69 12.01
C LEU A 470 24.48 -32.13 10.96
N GLN A 471 25.46 -32.93 10.56
CA GLN A 471 26.64 -32.47 9.84
C GLN A 471 26.91 -33.34 8.61
N ILE A 472 27.52 -32.76 7.58
CA ILE A 472 28.16 -33.51 6.50
C ILE A 472 29.67 -33.45 6.76
N THR A 473 30.32 -34.61 6.86
CA THR A 473 31.77 -34.69 7.17
C THR A 473 32.61 -35.21 6.01
N VAL A 474 31.97 -35.86 5.05
CA VAL A 474 32.50 -36.21 3.74
C VAL A 474 31.38 -35.88 2.77
N ALA A 475 31.69 -35.17 1.69
CA ALA A 475 30.73 -34.68 0.73
C ALA A 475 31.15 -35.05 -0.69
N GLU A 476 30.23 -35.58 -1.46
CA GLU A 476 30.29 -35.66 -2.92
C GLU A 476 29.57 -34.45 -3.53
N PRO A 477 29.99 -33.98 -4.72
CA PRO A 477 29.27 -32.94 -5.45
C PRO A 477 27.80 -33.30 -5.67
N ASP A 478 26.92 -32.29 -5.63
CA ASP A 478 25.48 -32.40 -5.89
C ASP A 478 24.65 -33.25 -4.91
N ASP A 479 25.28 -33.84 -3.88
CA ASP A 479 24.57 -34.50 -2.80
C ASP A 479 23.83 -33.49 -1.91
N TYR A 480 22.71 -33.91 -1.33
CA TYR A 480 21.89 -33.10 -0.44
C TYR A 480 20.93 -33.93 0.41
N TYR A 481 20.30 -33.28 1.38
CA TYR A 481 19.12 -33.81 2.05
C TYR A 481 18.09 -32.70 2.26
N VAL A 482 16.81 -33.06 2.32
CA VAL A 482 15.70 -32.15 2.61
C VAL A 482 15.09 -32.56 3.94
N ILE A 483 15.20 -31.70 4.94
CA ILE A 483 14.69 -31.95 6.28
C ILE A 483 13.38 -31.19 6.53
N LYS A 484 12.38 -31.90 7.07
CA LYS A 484 11.03 -31.37 7.37
C LYS A 484 10.95 -30.80 8.77
N SER A 485 11.50 -31.54 9.73
CA SER A 485 11.42 -31.20 11.15
C SER A 485 12.45 -31.97 11.97
N ILE A 486 12.84 -31.37 13.10
CA ILE A 486 13.56 -32.04 14.18
C ILE A 486 12.73 -31.87 15.45
N THR A 487 12.26 -32.98 16.02
CA THR A 487 11.41 -32.98 17.22
C THR A 487 12.23 -33.43 18.42
N HIS A 488 12.21 -32.62 19.48
CA HIS A 488 12.86 -32.91 20.76
C HIS A 488 11.81 -33.11 21.84
N GLU A 489 11.77 -34.32 22.40
CA GLU A 489 10.88 -34.74 23.48
C GLU A 489 11.73 -35.18 24.68
N PRO A 490 12.13 -34.25 25.57
CA PRO A 490 12.92 -34.59 26.75
C PRO A 490 12.09 -35.44 27.73
N ALA A 491 12.76 -36.36 28.43
CA ALA A 491 12.14 -37.27 29.41
C ALA A 491 12.54 -36.98 30.87
N GLU A 492 12.97 -35.74 31.15
CA GLU A 492 13.57 -35.32 32.42
C GLU A 492 12.65 -34.46 33.27
#